data_AF-A0A2E7BM27-F1
#
_entry.id   AF-A0A2E7BM27-F1
#
_cell.length_a   1.000
_cell.length_b   1.000
_cell.length_c   1.000
_cell.angle_alpha   90.00
_cell.angle_beta   90.00
_cell.angle_gamma   90.00
#
_symmetry.space_group_name_H-M   'P 1'
#
loop_
_entity.id
_entity.type
_entity.pdbx_description
1 polymer ?
#
loop_
_entity_poly.entity_id
_entity_poly.type
_entity_poly.pdbx_seq_one_letter_code
_entity_poly.pdbx_strand_id
1 'polypeptide(L)' 'YAYDVETGEQLWETRLPTSSQGFPITYAVAGKQYVAVPAGIGGGSWTTIPVELTPEKRRPSAGNGLFVFALPDE' A
#
# COMPACT_ATOMS: atom_id res chain seq x y z
N TYR A 1 1.62 -5.38 -0.86
CA TYR A 1 1.79 -6.83 -0.88
C TYR A 1 0.52 -7.46 -1.42
N ALA A 2 0.65 -8.59 -2.10
CA ALA A 2 -0.45 -9.52 -2.40
C ALA A 2 -0.01 -10.91 -1.94
N TYR A 3 -0.92 -11.62 -1.28
CA TYR A 3 -0.66 -12.94 -0.69
C TYR A 3 -1.63 -13.97 -1.28
N ASP A 4 -1.16 -15.20 -1.38
CA ASP A 4 -2.03 -16.35 -1.59
C ASP A 4 -2.97 -16.52 -0.39
N VAL A 5 -4.26 -16.76 -0.66
CA VAL A 5 -5.29 -16.82 0.40
C VAL A 5 -5.27 -18.14 1.18
N GLU A 6 -4.77 -19.22 0.57
CA GLU A 6 -4.73 -20.55 1.18
C GLU A 6 -3.44 -20.75 1.97
N THR A 7 -2.31 -20.30 1.43
CA THR A 7 -0.98 -20.58 1.99
C THR A 7 -0.39 -19.39 2.75
N GLY A 8 -0.84 -18.17 2.47
CA GLY A 8 -0.21 -16.94 2.94
C GLY A 8 1.12 -16.62 2.26
N GLU A 9 1.48 -17.33 1.19
CA GLU A 9 2.68 -17.06 0.41
C GLU A 9 2.62 -15.65 -0.22
N GLN A 10 3.72 -14.89 -0.15
CA GLN A 10 3.80 -13.59 -0.78
C GLN A 10 3.99 -13.73 -2.30
N LEU A 11 2.97 -13.37 -3.07
CA LEU A 11 2.99 -13.48 -4.53
C LEU A 11 3.52 -12.20 -5.21
N TRP A 12 3.33 -11.05 -4.57
CA TRP A 12 3.77 -9.77 -5.13
C TRP A 12 3.99 -8.70 -4.07
N GLU A 13 4.92 -7.79 -4.34
CA GLU A 13 5.12 -6.58 -3.55
C GLU A 13 5.49 -5.38 -4.43
N THR A 14 5.21 -4.19 -3.89
CA THR A 14 5.72 -2.93 -4.42
C THR A 14 5.95 -1.97 -3.27
N ARG A 15 6.83 -0.99 -3.50
CA ARG A 15 7.12 0.06 -2.55
C ARG A 15 6.31 1.31 -2.89
N LEU A 16 5.44 1.71 -1.97
CA LEU A 16 4.74 2.99 -2.03
C LEU A 16 5.64 4.13 -1.52
N PRO A 17 5.41 5.38 -1.93
CA PRO A 17 6.18 6.53 -1.44
C PRO A 17 6.05 6.81 0.06
N THR A 18 4.95 6.36 0.67
CA THR A 18 4.69 6.45 2.12
C THR A 18 3.85 5.26 2.60
N SER A 19 3.46 5.23 3.86
CA SER A 19 2.66 4.13 4.44
C SER A 19 1.34 3.93 3.69
N SER A 20 1.03 2.67 3.39
CA SER A 20 -0.32 2.26 2.97
C SER A 20 -1.28 2.64 4.09
N GLN A 21 -2.27 3.46 3.77
CA GLN A 21 -3.24 3.95 4.75
C GLN A 21 -4.64 3.87 4.17
N GLY A 22 -5.58 3.33 4.95
CA GLY A 22 -6.91 3.01 4.48
C GLY A 22 -7.00 1.62 3.86
N PHE A 23 -8.10 1.34 3.17
CA PHE A 23 -8.40 0.04 2.59
C PHE A 23 -8.19 0.06 1.08
N PRO A 24 -7.42 -0.90 0.51
CA PRO A 24 -7.40 -1.13 -0.92
C PRO A 24 -8.79 -1.46 -1.47
N ILE A 25 -9.08 -1.02 -2.68
CA ILE A 25 -10.30 -1.39 -3.42
C ILE A 25 -9.97 -1.92 -4.80
N THR A 26 -10.89 -2.65 -5.42
CA THR A 26 -10.81 -3.05 -6.84
C THR A 26 -12.02 -2.57 -7.62
N TYR A 27 -11.82 -2.31 -8.91
CA TYR A 27 -12.84 -1.89 -9.86
C TYR A 27 -12.42 -2.27 -11.28
N ALA A 28 -13.35 -2.16 -12.24
CA ALA A 28 -13.06 -2.40 -13.66
C ALA A 28 -13.54 -1.26 -14.55
N VAL A 29 -12.77 -0.94 -15.59
CA VAL A 29 -13.10 0.06 -16.62
C VAL A 29 -12.81 -0.56 -17.98
N ALA A 30 -13.81 -0.56 -18.87
CA ALA A 30 -13.68 -1.13 -20.23
C ALA A 30 -13.08 -2.55 -20.24
N GLY A 31 -13.47 -3.39 -19.27
CA GLY A 31 -12.98 -4.77 -19.15
C GLY A 31 -11.61 -4.94 -18.47
N LYS A 32 -10.86 -3.87 -18.22
CA LYS A 32 -9.58 -3.93 -17.49
C LYS A 32 -9.81 -3.78 -15.98
N GLN A 33 -9.23 -4.67 -15.18
CA GLN A 33 -9.31 -4.63 -13.72
C GLN A 33 -8.19 -3.77 -13.13
N TYR A 34 -8.53 -3.03 -12.08
CA TYR A 34 -7.62 -2.17 -11.34
C TYR A 34 -7.68 -2.44 -9.84
N VAL A 35 -6.56 -2.18 -9.17
CA VAL A 35 -6.46 -2.16 -7.70
C VAL A 35 -5.97 -0.78 -7.28
N ALA A 36 -6.74 -0.08 -6.46
CA ALA A 36 -6.40 1.23 -5.94
C ALA A 36 -5.99 1.14 -4.46
N VAL A 37 -4.82 1.68 -4.13
CA VAL A 37 -4.23 1.66 -2.79
C VAL A 37 -3.94 3.10 -2.36
N PRO A 38 -4.61 3.60 -1.31
CA PRO A 38 -4.28 4.89 -0.73
C PRO A 38 -2.97 4.80 0.08
N ALA A 39 -2.08 5.75 -0.15
CA ALA A 39 -0.92 5.98 0.70
C ALA A 39 -1.00 7.37 1.31
N GLY A 40 -0.63 7.49 2.58
CA GLY A 40 -0.62 8.77 3.25
C GLY A 40 0.22 8.79 4.51
N ILE A 41 0.74 9.97 4.84
CA ILE A 41 1.27 10.30 6.16
C ILE A 41 0.10 10.45 7.14
N GLY A 42 0.25 9.97 8.38
CA GLY A 42 -0.80 10.04 9.40
C GLY A 42 -1.22 8.67 9.91
N GLY A 43 -2.36 8.63 10.60
CA GLY A 43 -2.86 7.41 11.25
C GLY A 43 -2.14 7.16 12.57
N GLY A 44 -2.90 7.10 13.68
CA GLY A 44 -2.35 7.10 15.03
C GLY A 44 -1.28 6.03 15.24
N SER A 45 -1.60 4.76 14.96
CA SER A 45 -0.67 3.65 15.21
C SER A 45 0.62 3.72 14.41
N TRP A 46 0.55 4.04 13.11
CA TRP A 46 1.73 4.14 12.24
C TRP A 46 2.57 5.39 12.49
N THR A 47 2.02 6.38 13.18
CA THR A 47 2.74 7.63 13.47
C THR A 47 3.41 7.68 14.83
N THR A 48 2.84 7.09 15.88
CA THR A 48 3.44 7.11 17.21
C THR A 48 4.24 5.86 17.55
N ILE A 49 3.71 4.67 17.26
CA ILE A 49 4.33 3.41 17.71
C ILE A 49 5.75 3.19 17.13
N PRO A 50 6.02 3.43 15.82
CA PRO A 50 7.36 3.26 15.29
C PRO A 50 8.38 4.26 15.84
N VAL A 51 7.95 5.44 16.29
CA VAL A 51 8.84 6.46 16.86
C VAL A 51 9.39 5.98 18.20
N GLU A 52 8.60 5.24 18.97
CA GLU A 52 9.01 4.70 20.27
C GLU A 52 9.78 3.37 20.13
N LEU A 53 9.29 2.46 19.29
CA LEU A 53 9.84 1.10 19.21
C LEU A 53 11.01 0.94 18.23
N THR A 54 11.06 1.77 17.18
CA THR A 54 12.08 1.68 16.12
C THR A 54 12.58 3.08 15.72
N PRO A 55 13.19 3.84 16.66
CA PRO A 55 13.58 5.23 16.42
C PRO A 55 14.63 5.39 15.31
N GLU A 56 15.38 4.34 15.00
CA GLU A 56 16.34 4.30 13.90
C GLU A 56 15.68 4.31 12.51
N LYS A 57 14.40 3.93 12.40
CA LYS A 57 13.68 3.89 11.13
C LYS A 57 13.15 5.28 10.76
N ARG A 58 13.59 5.77 9.60
CA ARG A 58 13.08 7.03 9.02
C ARG A 58 11.83 6.76 8.19
N ARG A 59 10.71 7.34 8.63
CA ARG A 59 9.49 7.37 7.83
C ARG A 59 9.51 8.53 6.82
N PRO A 60 8.93 8.36 5.63
CA PRO A 60 8.67 9.47 4.71
C PRO A 60 7.77 10.53 5.36
N SER A 61 8.08 11.81 5.14
CA SER A 61 7.28 12.96 5.62
C SER A 61 6.34 13.53 4.56
N ALA A 62 6.33 12.93 3.36
CA ALA A 62 5.50 13.31 2.22
C ALA A 62 5.15 12.08 1.39
N GLY A 63 4.49 12.27 0.24
CA GLY A 63 4.15 11.19 -0.69
C GLY A 63 2.72 10.66 -0.58
N ASN A 64 1.79 11.47 -0.06
CA ASN A 64 0.37 11.14 -0.06
C ASN A 64 -0.15 10.99 -1.50
N GLY A 65 -0.95 9.97 -1.75
CA GLY A 65 -1.53 9.75 -3.07
C GLY A 65 -2.37 8.48 -3.16
N LEU A 66 -3.10 8.36 -4.25
CA LEU A 66 -3.81 7.14 -4.64
C LEU A 66 -3.01 6.44 -5.74
N PHE A 67 -2.57 5.22 -5.47
CA PHE A 67 -1.77 4.42 -6.41
C PHE A 67 -2.66 3.36 -7.04
N VAL A 68 -2.69 3.32 -8.36
CA VAL A 68 -3.55 2.40 -9.12
C VAL A 68 -2.67 1.42 -9.91
N PHE A 69 -2.94 0.14 -9.74
CA PHE A 69 -2.20 -0.96 -10.37
C PHE A 69 -3.13 -1.75 -11.29
N ALA A 70 -2.58 -2.26 -12.38
CA ALA A 70 -3.23 -3.17 -13.30
C ALA A 70 -2.16 -4.04 -13.98
N LEU A 71 -2.58 -5.14 -14.60
CA LEU A 71 -1.70 -5.90 -15.48
C LEU A 71 -1.36 -5.08 -16.73
N PRO A 72 -0.17 -5.31 -17.35
CA PRO A 72 0.14 -4.78 -18.67
C PRO A 72 -0.95 -5.11 -19.70
N ASP A 73 -1.08 -4.26 -20.72
CA ASP A 73 -1.82 -4.65 -21.92
C ASP A 73 -1.04 -5.75 -22.67
N GLU A 74 -1.75 -6.58 -23.45
CA GLU A 74 -1.13 -7.57 -24.36
C GLU A 74 -0.28 -6.90 -25.45
#